data_AF-A0A920AY81-F1
#
_entry.id   AF-A0A920AY81-F1
#
_cell.length_a   1.000
_cell.length_b   1.000
_cell.length_c   1.000
_cell.angle_alpha   90.00
_cell.angle_beta   90.00
_cell.angle_gamma   90.00
#
_symmetry.space_group_name_H-M   'P 1'
#
loop_
_entity.id
_entity.type
_entity.pdbx_description
1 polymer ?
#
loop_
_entity_poly.entity_id
_entity_poly.type
_entity_poly.pdbx_seq_one_letter_code
_entity_poly.pdbx_strand_id
1 'polypeptide(L)'
;MGFSFPNISGTSYEYIDKDIDRYPRYSSTPNQEFLAKKIAALEETEDAIILGSGMAAISTSLLAFLGSGDHIVLQNDIYGGTRNLVEAQFKRYGIQYSFTDGLDVKSFEKK
;
A
#
# COMPACT_ATOMS: atom_id res chain seq x y z
N MET A 1 -14.91 -24.19 8.14
CA MET A 1 -14.69 -24.44 6.69
C MET A 1 -13.28 -23.99 6.38
N GLY A 2 -12.34 -24.91 6.16
CA GLY A 2 -10.94 -24.58 5.89
C GLY A 2 -10.75 -24.27 4.42
N PHE A 3 -10.33 -23.05 4.10
CA PHE A 3 -9.99 -22.66 2.73
C PHE A 3 -8.49 -22.85 2.53
N SER A 4 -8.09 -24.01 2.02
CA SER A 4 -6.72 -24.27 1.57
C SER A 4 -6.62 -24.01 0.07
N PHE A 5 -5.67 -23.19 -0.34
CA PHE A 5 -5.28 -23.05 -1.74
C PHE A 5 -3.85 -23.59 -1.91
N PRO A 6 -3.52 -24.15 -3.09
CA PRO A 6 -2.18 -24.62 -3.35
C PRO A 6 -1.20 -23.45 -3.26
N ASN A 7 -0.13 -23.62 -2.47
CA ASN A 7 0.96 -22.66 -2.43
C ASN A 7 1.83 -22.84 -3.68
N ILE A 8 1.73 -21.91 -4.63
CA ILE A 8 2.53 -21.91 -5.86
C ILE A 8 3.78 -21.05 -5.66
N SER A 9 4.91 -21.69 -5.34
CA SER A 9 6.19 -21.00 -5.04
C SER A 9 7.05 -20.69 -6.28
N GLY A 10 6.53 -20.88 -7.49
CA GLY A 10 7.27 -20.66 -8.74
C GLY A 10 7.56 -19.18 -9.00
N THR A 11 8.78 -18.88 -9.44
CA THR A 11 9.20 -17.53 -9.85
C THR A 11 9.08 -17.28 -11.35
N SER A 12 8.91 -18.35 -12.14
CA SER A 12 8.67 -18.32 -13.58
C SER A 12 7.41 -19.08 -13.93
N TYR A 13 6.75 -18.62 -14.99
CA TYR A 13 5.50 -19.16 -15.51
C TYR A 13 5.61 -19.24 -17.03
N GLU A 14 4.84 -20.15 -17.63
CA GLU A 14 4.70 -20.20 -19.09
C GLU A 14 4.09 -18.87 -19.59
N TYR A 15 4.69 -18.29 -20.61
CA TYR A 15 4.31 -16.97 -21.14
C TYR A 15 4.00 -16.98 -22.64
N ILE A 16 4.33 -18.06 -23.36
CA ILE A 16 4.03 -18.18 -24.79
C ILE A 16 2.53 -18.42 -24.95
N ASP A 17 1.89 -17.66 -25.84
CA ASP A 17 0.45 -17.72 -26.15
C ASP A 17 -0.46 -17.60 -24.90
N LYS A 18 -0.06 -16.75 -23.94
CA LYS A 18 -0.87 -16.44 -22.75
C LYS A 18 -1.34 -14.99 -22.75
N ASP A 19 -2.54 -14.77 -22.21
CA ASP A 19 -3.12 -13.43 -22.06
C ASP A 19 -2.53 -12.63 -20.87
N ILE A 20 -1.89 -13.32 -19.92
CA ILE A 20 -1.37 -12.72 -18.69
C ILE A 20 0.09 -13.10 -18.50
N ASP A 21 0.96 -12.09 -18.49
CA ASP A 21 2.36 -12.23 -18.10
C ASP A 21 2.47 -12.39 -16.58
N ARG A 22 2.60 -13.63 -16.14
CA ARG A 22 2.75 -13.96 -14.72
C ARG A 22 4.19 -13.81 -14.28
N TYR A 23 4.44 -12.82 -13.43
CA TYR A 23 5.74 -12.61 -12.78
C TYR A 23 5.53 -12.09 -11.36
N PRO A 24 6.14 -12.70 -10.32
CA PRO A 24 5.90 -12.33 -8.91
C PRO A 24 6.00 -10.85 -8.58
N ARG A 25 6.86 -10.12 -9.28
CA ARG A 25 7.03 -8.68 -9.08
C ARG A 25 5.80 -7.87 -9.46
N TYR A 26 5.01 -8.32 -10.42
CA TYR A 26 3.84 -7.59 -10.93
C TYR A 26 2.55 -7.90 -10.16
N SER A 27 2.66 -8.57 -9.00
CA SER A 27 1.50 -9.01 -8.21
C SER A 27 0.55 -9.93 -8.98
N SER A 28 1.01 -10.53 -10.07
CA SER A 28 0.23 -11.37 -11.00
C SER A 28 0.45 -12.88 -10.78
N THR A 29 0.89 -13.29 -9.58
CA THR A 29 0.94 -14.73 -9.26
C THR A 29 -0.40 -15.20 -8.73
N PRO A 30 -0.77 -16.48 -8.93
CA PRO A 30 -2.05 -16.98 -8.43
C PRO A 30 -2.20 -16.79 -6.91
N ASN A 31 -1.13 -17.03 -6.13
CA ASN A 31 -1.13 -16.81 -4.69
C ASN A 31 -1.48 -15.36 -4.30
N GLN A 32 -0.88 -14.39 -4.99
CA GLN A 32 -1.13 -12.96 -4.76
C GLN A 32 -2.55 -12.59 -5.18
N GLU A 33 -3.02 -13.03 -6.35
CA GLU A 33 -4.38 -12.77 -6.85
C GLU A 33 -5.47 -13.34 -5.93
N PHE A 34 -5.29 -14.57 -5.44
CA PHE A 34 -6.25 -15.18 -4.53
C PHE A 34 -6.33 -14.45 -3.19
N LEU A 35 -5.18 -14.04 -2.64
CA LEU A 35 -5.15 -13.30 -1.40
C LEU A 35 -5.72 -11.87 -1.58
N ALA A 36 -5.35 -11.19 -2.67
CA ALA A 36 -5.90 -9.89 -3.04
C ALA A 36 -7.44 -9.92 -3.09
N LYS A 37 -8.03 -10.85 -3.86
CA LYS A 37 -9.50 -11.00 -3.96
C LYS A 37 -10.16 -11.24 -2.61
N LYS A 38 -9.51 -11.98 -1.71
CA LYS A 38 -10.04 -12.23 -0.35
C LYS A 38 -9.98 -10.97 0.51
N ILE A 39 -8.89 -10.23 0.48
CA ILE A 39 -8.76 -8.97 1.23
C ILE A 39 -9.78 -7.97 0.71
N ALA A 40 -9.90 -7.81 -0.62
CA ALA A 40 -10.88 -6.92 -1.23
C ALA A 40 -12.32 -7.26 -0.80
N ALA A 41 -12.67 -8.55 -0.80
CA ALA A 41 -13.99 -9.00 -0.34
C ALA A 41 -14.23 -8.76 1.16
N LEU A 42 -13.20 -8.79 2.01
CA LEU A 42 -13.31 -8.53 3.46
C LEU A 42 -13.43 -7.04 3.77
N GLU A 43 -12.78 -6.19 2.99
CA GLU A 43 -12.77 -4.73 3.15
C GLU A 43 -13.88 -4.04 2.33
N GLU A 44 -14.73 -4.81 1.64
CA GLU A 44 -15.80 -4.32 0.74
C GLU A 44 -15.27 -3.38 -0.36
N THR A 45 -14.08 -3.66 -0.90
CA THR A 45 -13.44 -2.87 -1.97
C THR A 45 -13.47 -3.55 -3.34
N GLU A 46 -13.26 -2.77 -4.40
CA GLU A 46 -13.21 -3.30 -5.78
C GLU A 46 -11.96 -4.16 -6.04
N ASP A 47 -10.84 -3.83 -5.38
CA ASP A 47 -9.56 -4.52 -5.55
C ASP A 47 -8.67 -4.37 -4.30
N ALA A 48 -7.59 -5.13 -4.24
CA ALA A 48 -6.54 -5.04 -3.23
C ALA A 48 -5.18 -5.47 -3.79
N ILE A 49 -4.10 -4.94 -3.22
CA ILE A 49 -2.73 -5.35 -3.54
C ILE A 49 -2.03 -5.96 -2.32
N ILE A 50 -1.23 -7.01 -2.54
CA ILE A 50 -0.50 -7.71 -1.49
C ILE A 50 0.96 -7.28 -1.50
N LEU A 51 1.44 -6.76 -0.38
CA LEU A 51 2.80 -6.22 -0.23
C LEU A 51 3.57 -6.94 0.87
N GLY A 52 4.91 -6.89 0.79
CA GLY A 52 5.79 -7.66 1.67
C GLY A 52 5.82 -7.22 3.13
N SER A 53 5.27 -6.05 3.46
CA SER A 53 5.11 -5.58 4.84
C SER A 53 4.08 -4.45 4.94
N GLY A 54 3.67 -4.11 6.17
CA GLY A 54 2.83 -2.94 6.43
C GLY A 54 3.50 -1.62 6.02
N MET A 55 4.82 -1.48 6.21
CA MET A 55 5.56 -0.30 5.74
C MET A 55 5.63 -0.21 4.22
N ALA A 56 5.65 -1.36 3.52
CA ALA A 56 5.51 -1.37 2.07
C ALA A 56 4.11 -0.87 1.66
N ALA A 57 3.05 -1.32 2.35
CA ALA A 57 1.69 -0.80 2.10
C ALA A 57 1.57 0.71 2.35
N ILE A 58 2.05 1.20 3.50
CA ILE A 58 2.02 2.63 3.84
C ILE A 58 2.80 3.45 2.80
N SER A 59 4.03 3.05 2.47
CA SER A 59 4.87 3.83 1.55
C SER A 59 4.36 3.77 0.10
N THR A 60 3.86 2.62 -0.37
CA THR A 60 3.21 2.51 -1.68
C THR A 60 1.97 3.38 -1.75
N SER A 61 1.09 3.36 -0.75
CA SER A 61 -0.12 4.18 -0.75
C SER A 61 0.20 5.67 -0.77
N LEU A 62 1.17 6.13 0.04
CA LEU A 62 1.55 7.54 0.07
C LEU A 62 2.18 7.99 -1.26
N LEU A 63 3.13 7.22 -1.79
CA LEU A 63 3.86 7.59 -3.01
C LEU A 63 3.07 7.35 -4.30
N ALA A 64 1.97 6.60 -4.25
CA ALA A 64 1.05 6.46 -5.38
C ALA A 64 0.31 7.78 -5.68
N PHE A 65 0.08 8.62 -4.66
CA PHE A 65 -0.69 9.87 -4.79
C PHE A 65 0.15 11.13 -4.61
N LEU A 66 1.26 11.07 -3.88
CA LEU A 66 2.08 12.25 -3.55
C LEU A 66 3.32 12.37 -4.43
N GLY A 67 3.57 13.57 -4.93
CA GLY A 67 4.76 13.99 -5.65
C GLY A 67 5.36 15.30 -5.13
N SER A 68 6.46 15.73 -5.74
CA SER A 68 7.11 16.99 -5.37
C SER A 68 6.15 18.17 -5.53
N GLY A 69 6.03 18.99 -4.49
CA GLY A 69 5.12 20.14 -4.44
C GLY A 69 3.79 19.86 -3.75
N ASP A 70 3.44 18.58 -3.55
CA ASP A 70 2.23 18.22 -2.82
C ASP A 70 2.39 18.39 -1.31
N HIS A 71 1.26 18.41 -0.60
CA HIS A 71 1.19 18.47 0.85
C HIS A 71 0.25 17.40 1.40
N ILE A 72 0.63 16.78 2.51
CA ILE A 72 -0.21 15.85 3.25
C ILE A 72 -0.37 16.27 4.72
N VAL A 73 -1.60 16.16 5.22
CA VAL A 73 -1.92 16.28 6.64
C VAL A 73 -2.00 14.90 7.28
N LEU A 74 -1.26 14.68 8.35
CA LEU A 74 -1.16 13.40 9.06
C LEU A 74 -1.56 13.58 10.53
N GLN A 75 -2.10 12.54 11.13
CA GLN A 75 -2.43 12.55 12.56
C GLN A 75 -1.15 12.66 13.41
N ASN A 76 -1.19 13.43 14.51
CA ASN A 76 0.00 13.63 15.38
C ASN A 76 0.53 12.33 16.01
N ASP A 77 -0.38 11.46 16.42
CA ASP A 77 -0.12 10.16 17.06
C ASP A 77 -0.23 9.01 16.05
N ILE A 78 -0.05 9.29 14.76
CA ILE A 78 0.08 8.25 13.73
C ILE A 78 1.20 7.27 14.11
N TYR A 79 1.05 6.01 13.67
CA TYR A 79 2.05 4.98 13.85
C TYR A 79 3.48 5.51 13.61
N GLY A 80 4.37 5.28 14.58
CA GLY A 80 5.71 5.88 14.60
C GLY A 80 6.57 5.56 13.37
N GLY A 81 6.39 4.40 12.74
CA GLY A 81 7.06 4.07 11.48
C GLY A 81 6.62 4.97 10.33
N THR A 82 5.34 5.34 10.26
CA THR A 82 4.82 6.30 9.27
C THR A 82 5.38 7.69 9.52
N ARG A 83 5.40 8.14 10.78
CA ARG A 83 6.02 9.43 11.14
C ARG A 83 7.50 9.45 10.72
N ASN A 84 8.26 8.41 11.06
CA ASN A 84 9.67 8.33 10.71
C ASN A 84 9.90 8.35 9.19
N LEU A 85 9.10 7.62 8.41
CA LEU A 85 9.16 7.65 6.95
C LEU A 85 8.99 9.07 6.40
N VAL A 86 7.96 9.77 6.87
CA VAL A 86 7.61 11.12 6.39
C VAL A 86 8.71 12.11 6.76
N GLU A 87 9.08 12.18 8.04
CA GLU A 87 10.11 13.12 8.53
C GLU A 87 11.48 12.86 7.89
N ALA A 88 11.84 11.61 7.62
CA ALA A 88 13.13 11.26 7.06
C ALA A 88 13.20 11.46 5.53
N GLN A 89 12.12 11.21 4.79
CA GLN A 89 12.18 11.11 3.33
C GLN A 89 11.46 12.24 2.59
N PHE A 90 10.40 12.83 3.14
CA PHE A 90 9.51 13.67 2.33
C PHE A 90 10.17 14.97 1.89
N LYS A 91 11.04 15.55 2.73
CA LYS A 91 11.87 16.70 2.33
C LYS A 91 12.71 16.41 1.09
N ARG A 92 13.29 15.20 0.98
CA ARG A 92 14.09 14.79 -0.18
C ARG A 92 13.23 14.61 -1.44
N TYR A 93 11.98 14.19 -1.28
CA TYR A 93 11.03 14.04 -2.38
C TYR A 93 10.30 15.35 -2.73
N GLY A 94 10.59 16.45 -2.03
CA GLY A 94 9.90 17.72 -2.24
C GLY A 94 8.44 17.72 -1.78
N ILE A 95 8.04 16.75 -0.96
CA ILE A 95 6.68 16.61 -0.42
C ILE A 95 6.62 17.35 0.91
N GLN A 96 5.66 18.25 1.06
CA GLN A 96 5.40 18.95 2.31
C GLN A 96 4.48 18.12 3.20
N TYR A 97 4.58 18.29 4.50
CA TYR A 97 3.69 17.61 5.44
C TYR A 97 3.38 18.47 6.65
N SER A 98 2.27 18.17 7.31
CA SER A 98 1.90 18.74 8.60
C SER A 98 1.24 17.71 9.47
N PHE A 99 1.50 17.78 10.78
CA PHE A 99 0.80 16.96 11.76
C PHE A 99 -0.38 17.74 12.36
N THR A 100 -1.48 17.05 12.64
CA THR A 100 -2.60 17.63 13.39
C THR A 100 -2.18 18.00 14.81
N ASP A 101 -2.94 18.88 15.47
CA ASP A 101 -2.68 19.21 16.88
C ASP A 101 -3.38 18.23 17.84
N GLY A 102 -4.45 17.56 17.37
CA GLY A 102 -5.24 16.58 18.11
C GLY A 102 -5.95 15.59 17.19
N LEU A 103 -6.89 14.83 17.74
CA LEU A 103 -7.63 13.75 17.05
C LEU A 103 -8.93 14.21 16.40
N ASP A 104 -9.45 15.38 16.79
CA ASP A 104 -10.70 15.90 16.26
C ASP A 104 -10.57 16.36 14.81
N VAL A 105 -11.65 16.22 14.03
CA VAL A 105 -11.74 16.69 12.62
C VAL A 105 -11.30 18.14 12.45
N LYS A 106 -11.66 19.02 13.41
CA LYS A 106 -11.27 20.44 13.43
C LYS A 106 -9.75 20.66 13.45
N SER A 107 -8.97 19.67 13.89
CA SER A 107 -7.51 19.74 13.89
C SER A 107 -6.93 19.50 12.50
N PHE A 108 -7.62 18.72 11.66
CA PHE A 108 -7.26 18.51 10.25
C PHE A 108 -7.59 19.74 9.41
N GLU A 109 -8.78 20.34 9.60
CA GLU A 109 -9.24 21.52 8.83
C GLU A 109 -8.37 22.78 8.98
N LYS A 110 -7.51 22.82 10.02
CA LYS A 110 -6.64 23.97 10.32
C LYS A 110 -5.25 23.88 9.67
N LYS A 111 -4.92 22.76 9.02
CA LYS A 111 -3.62 22.52 8.40
C LYS A 111 -3.74 22.70 6.89
#